data_AF-A0A4Q1QYC3-F1
#
_entry.id   AF-A0A4Q1QYC3-F1
#
_cell.length_a   1.000
_cell.length_b   1.000
_cell.length_c   1.000
_cell.angle_alpha   90.00
_cell.angle_beta   90.00
_cell.angle_gamma   90.00
#
_symmetry.space_group_name_H-M   'P 1'
#
loop_
_entity.id
_entity.type
_entity.pdbx_description
1 polymer ?
#
loop_
_entity_poly.entity_id
_entity_poly.type
_entity_poly.pdbx_seq_one_letter_code
_entity_poly.pdbx_strand_id
1 'polypeptide(L)' 'MAGAALMAAGIAFAAWLVFGAPHDWDGDVRLLRMALGLGATAVISGGARLIFWQPSSERGGAGRK' A
#
# COMPACT_ATOMS: atom_id res chain seq x y z
N MET A 1 -11.29 -8.72 -5.74
CA MET A 1 -10.17 -9.14 -4.84
C MET A 1 -8.87 -8.35 -5.03
N ALA A 2 -8.66 -7.62 -6.13
CA ALA A 2 -7.38 -6.95 -6.40
C ALA A 2 -6.87 -6.02 -5.27
N GLY A 3 -7.76 -5.25 -4.61
CA GLY A 3 -7.36 -4.39 -3.50
C GLY A 3 -6.83 -5.15 -2.27
N ALA A 4 -7.45 -6.29 -1.93
CA ALA A 4 -7.00 -7.13 -0.81
C ALA A 4 -5.67 -7.83 -1.14
N ALA A 5 -5.47 -8.23 -2.40
CA ALA A 5 -4.21 -8.79 -2.86
C ALA A 5 -3.07 -7.76 -2.81
N LEU A 6 -3.32 -6.51 -3.22
CA LEU A 6 -2.35 -5.41 -3.12
C LEU A 6 -1.97 -5.09 -1.67
N MET A 7 -2.96 -5.09 -0.77
CA MET A 7 -2.74 -4.95 0.67
C MET A 7 -1.82 -6.04 1.22
N ALA A 8 -2.15 -7.31 0.96
CA ALA A 8 -1.36 -8.44 1.44
C ALA A 8 0.08 -8.41 0.88
N ALA A 9 0.24 -8.10 -0.41
CA ALA A 9 1.54 -7.97 -1.05
C ALA A 9 2.37 -6.82 -0.44
N GLY A 10 1.75 -5.66 -0.18
CA GLY A 10 2.41 -4.53 0.46
C GLY A 10 2.87 -4.84 1.90
N ILE A 11 2.04 -5.56 2.68
CA ILE A 11 2.39 -5.99 4.04
C ILE A 11 3.52 -7.01 4.01
N ALA A 12 3.45 -8.01 3.13
CA ALA A 12 4.50 -9.02 2.99
C ALA A 12 5.84 -8.38 2.58
N PHE A 13 5.80 -7.41 1.66
CA PHE A 13 6.98 -6.67 1.22
C PHE A 13 7.56 -5.81 2.35
N ALA A 14 6.72 -5.13 3.13
CA ALA A 14 7.17 -4.39 4.31
C ALA A 14 7.81 -5.30 5.38
N ALA A 15 7.22 -6.47 5.64
CA ALA A 15 7.80 -7.46 6.55
C ALA A 15 9.15 -7.97 6.04
N TRP A 16 9.28 -8.24 4.73
CA TRP A 16 10.54 -8.63 4.12
C TRP A 16 11.60 -7.53 4.25
N LEU A 17 11.25 -6.26 4.04
CA LEU A 17 12.18 -5.14 4.24
C LEU A 17 12.70 -5.04 5.68
N VAL A 18 11.95 -5.51 6.67
CA VAL A 18 12.35 -5.50 8.10
C VAL A 18 13.21 -6.71 8.46
N PHE A 19 12.78 -7.92 8.08
CA PHE A 19 13.38 -9.17 8.55
C PHE A 19 14.30 -9.86 7.55
N GLY A 20 14.15 -9.59 6.25
CA GLY A 20 14.81 -10.32 5.17
C GLY A 20 15.70 -9.49 4.26
N ALA A 21 15.66 -8.16 4.35
CA ALA A 21 16.55 -7.30 3.58
C ALA A 21 18.03 -7.49 4.00
N PRO A 22 18.98 -7.48 3.05
CA PRO A 22 20.41 -7.60 3.36
C PRO A 22 20.85 -6.55 4.39
N HIS A 23 21.67 -6.97 5.36
CA HIS A 23 22.06 -6.12 6.50
C HIS A 23 22.92 -4.92 6.06
N ASP A 24 23.65 -5.09 4.96
CA ASP A 24 24.42 -4.10 4.22
C ASP A 24 23.56 -2.93 3.68
N TRP A 25 22.23 -3.03 3.72
CA TRP A 25 21.34 -1.95 3.30
C TRP A 25 21.22 -0.80 4.28
N ASP A 26 21.75 -0.92 5.49
CA ASP A 26 21.81 0.18 6.45
C ASP A 26 22.87 1.24 6.11
N GLY A 27 23.75 0.95 5.14
CA GLY A 27 24.75 1.87 4.57
C GLY A 27 24.27 2.59 3.31
N ASP A 28 24.94 2.34 2.18
CA ASP A 28 24.81 3.13 0.93
C ASP A 28 23.39 3.15 0.34
N VAL A 29 22.59 2.11 0.58
CA VAL A 29 21.23 2.00 0.02
C VAL A 29 20.13 2.29 1.05
N ARG A 30 20.47 2.92 2.19
CA ARG A 30 19.49 3.25 3.25
C ARG A 30 18.35 4.14 2.77
N LEU A 31 18.64 5.10 1.90
CA LEU A 31 17.64 5.98 1.26
C LEU A 31 16.70 5.19 0.36
N LEU A 32 17.24 4.23 -0.40
CA LEU A 32 16.44 3.32 -1.22
C LEU A 32 15.53 2.45 -0.35
N ARG A 33 16.03 1.90 0.76
CA ARG A 33 15.24 1.12 1.73
C ARG A 33 14.07 1.95 2.30
N MET A 34 14.32 3.22 2.64
CA MET A 34 13.27 4.17 3.07
C MET A 34 12.23 4.40 1.97
N ALA A 35 12.66 4.67 0.73
CA ALA A 35 11.76 4.87 -0.40
C ALA A 35 10.89 3.64 -0.68
N LEU A 36 11.47 2.44 -0.59
CA LEU A 36 10.73 1.18 -0.72
C LEU A 36 9.70 0.99 0.41
N GLY A 37 10.05 1.36 1.65
CA GLY A 37 9.11 1.36 2.78
C GLY A 37 7.92 2.29 2.53
N LEU A 38 8.17 3.53 2.09
CA LEU A 38 7.11 4.47 1.71
C LEU A 38 6.26 3.96 0.54
N GLY A 39 6.88 3.32 -0.44
CA GLY A 39 6.19 2.65 -1.54
C GLY A 39 5.26 1.54 -1.05
N ALA A 40 5.71 0.71 -0.11
CA ALA A 40 4.89 -0.32 0.52
C ALA A 40 3.66 0.30 1.20
N THR A 41 3.85 1.38 1.97
CA THR A 41 2.74 2.12 2.59
C THR A 41 1.76 2.65 1.55
N ALA A 42 2.24 3.23 0.45
CA ALA A 42 1.40 3.74 -0.62
C ALA A 42 0.59 2.63 -1.32
N VAL A 43 1.19 1.46 -1.54
CA VAL A 43 0.51 0.28 -2.13
C VAL A 43 -0.58 -0.24 -1.20
N ILE A 44 -0.29 -0.33 0.10
CA ILE A 44 -1.27 -0.69 1.14
C ILE A 44 -2.43 0.31 1.08
N SER A 45 -2.17 1.61 1.28
CA SER A 45 -3.22 2.63 1.26
C SER A 45 -4.01 2.66 -0.06
N GLY A 46 -3.36 2.45 -1.20
CA GLY A 46 -4.00 2.32 -2.51
C GLY A 46 -4.91 1.09 -2.60
N GLY A 47 -4.48 -0.05 -2.05
CA GLY A 47 -5.29 -1.26 -1.91
C GLY A 47 -6.55 -1.04 -1.07
N ALA A 48 -6.45 -0.34 0.07
CA ALA A 48 -7.63 0.08 0.85
C ALA A 48 -8.55 0.95 0.00
N ARG A 49 -7.99 1.96 -0.68
CA ARG A 49 -8.78 2.86 -1.51
C ARG A 49 -9.53 2.09 -2.59
N LEU A 50 -8.92 1.10 -3.24
CA LEU A 50 -9.60 0.26 -4.22
C LEU A 50 -10.78 -0.55 -3.65
N ILE A 51 -10.77 -0.87 -2.36
CA ILE A 51 -11.85 -1.61 -1.70
C ILE A 51 -12.97 -0.66 -1.24
N PHE A 52 -12.60 0.52 -0.70
CA PHE A 52 -13.52 1.41 0.01
C PHE A 52 -13.89 2.69 -0.75
N TRP A 53 -13.28 2.95 -1.91
CA TRP A 53 -13.57 4.14 -2.71
C TRP A 53 -14.92 4.01 -3.41
N GLN A 54 -15.89 4.79 -2.94
CA GLN A 54 -17.14 5.04 -3.65
C GLN A 54 -17.07 6.42 -4.31
N PRO A 55 -17.19 6.52 -5.65
CA PRO A 55 -17.25 7.80 -6.33
C PRO A 55 -18.48 8.59 -5.88
N SER A 56 -18.33 9.90 -5.72
CA SER A 56 -19.37 10.83 -5.27
C SER A 56 -20.63 10.84 -6.14
N SER A 57 -20.55 10.35 -7.38
CA SER A 57 -21.67 10.14 -8.29
C SER A 57 -22.73 9.16 -7.76
N GLU A 58 -22.37 8.20 -6.91
CA GLU A 58 -23.33 7.27 -6.28
C GLU A 58 -23.95 7.83 -4.99
N ARG A 59 -23.31 8.83 -4.38
CA ARG A 59 -23.81 9.49 -3.17
C ARG A 59 -24.91 10.53 -3.47
N GLY A 60 -24.90 11.11 -4.67
CA GLY A 60 -25.89 12.09 -5.14
C GLY A 60 -27.13 11.50 -5.83
N GLY A 61 -27.08 10.23 -6.26
CA GLY A 61 -28.20 9.51 -6.89
C GLY A 61 -29.17 8.84 -5.90
N ALA A 62 -28.76 8.67 -4.64
CA ALA A 62 -29.55 8.01 -3.61
C ALA A 62 -30.46 8.97 -2.80
N GLY A 63 -30.55 10.25 -3.20
CA GLY A 63 -31.36 11.28 -2.52
C GLY A 63 -32.58 11.76 -3.30
N ARG A 64 -32.94 11.12 -4.42
CA ARG A 64 -34.21 11.36 -5.13
C ARG A 64 -34.87 10.03 -5.51
N LYS A 65 -35.69 9.51 -4.60
CA LYS A 65 -36.89 8.73 -4.90
C LYS A 65 -37.79 8.77 -3.67
#